data_AF-A0A3P3WGN1-F1
#
_entry.id   AF-A0A3P3WGN1-F1
#
_cell.length_a   1.000
_cell.length_b   1.000
_cell.length_c   1.000
_cell.angle_alpha   90.00
_cell.angle_beta   90.00
_cell.angle_gamma   90.00
#
_symmetry.space_group_name_H-M   'P 1'
#
loop_
_entity.id
_entity.type
_entity.pdbx_description
1 polymer ?
#
loop_
_entity_poly.entity_id
_entity_poly.type
_entity_poly.pdbx_seq_one_letter_code
_entity_poly.pdbx_strand_id
1 'polypeptide(L)'
;MMKNCKTNGLIWIANIASTPETGLEPKLLNTLSNLSSLEASILDTIFEEFEYKRKRIFERSINSKRSRFNNIDDINPNLVQITSKSIKEKFNLNDEFTTIYIDNLESLRLVRYEDPEIEIDNGYPEAALEEDKQGQKINVDIDVSASYIKSDDFNLTSYGKYFIKECKV
;
A
#
# COMPACT_ATOMS: atom_id res chain seq x y z
N MET A 1 21.89 22.85 -40.51
CA MET A 1 22.20 23.18 -39.11
C MET A 1 21.29 22.37 -38.21
N MET A 2 21.82 21.31 -37.59
CA MET A 2 21.18 20.61 -36.48
C MET A 2 21.15 21.51 -35.24
N LYS A 3 20.04 21.50 -34.49
CA LYS A 3 20.03 21.56 -33.02
C LYS A 3 18.88 20.69 -32.48
N ASN A 4 19.24 19.92 -31.46
CA ASN A 4 18.58 18.74 -30.92
C ASN A 4 17.45 19.02 -29.92
N CYS A 5 16.52 18.06 -29.87
CA CYS A 5 15.81 17.43 -28.74
C CYS A 5 15.61 18.19 -27.41
N LYS A 6 14.34 18.22 -26.96
CA LYS A 6 13.87 17.79 -25.63
C LYS A 6 12.43 17.23 -25.76
N THR A 7 12.28 15.93 -25.99
CA THR A 7 11.97 14.86 -25.00
C THR A 7 10.53 14.89 -24.44
N ASN A 8 9.65 14.09 -25.06
CA ASN A 8 9.10 12.86 -24.48
C ASN A 8 8.66 12.87 -22.99
N GLY A 9 7.87 13.86 -22.57
CA GLY A 9 7.26 13.86 -21.22
C GLY A 9 5.73 13.89 -21.19
N LEU A 10 5.08 14.46 -22.21
CA LEU A 10 3.63 14.74 -22.18
C LEU A 10 2.75 13.65 -22.82
N ILE A 11 3.33 12.74 -23.61
CA ILE A 11 2.57 11.72 -24.34
C ILE A 11 2.19 10.52 -23.46
N TRP A 12 2.88 10.31 -22.32
CA TRP A 12 2.59 9.17 -21.44
C TRP A 12 1.37 9.38 -20.53
N ILE A 13 1.03 10.62 -20.18
CA ILE A 13 -0.17 10.92 -19.38
C ILE A 13 -1.42 10.98 -20.28
N ALA A 14 -1.27 11.45 -21.53
CA ALA A 14 -2.39 11.57 -22.47
C ALA A 14 -2.91 10.21 -22.98
N ASN A 15 -2.07 9.17 -23.04
CA ASN A 15 -2.47 7.85 -23.55
C ASN A 15 -3.18 6.94 -22.55
N ILE A 16 -3.26 7.29 -21.26
CA ILE A 16 -4.04 6.52 -20.27
C ILE A 16 -5.50 6.98 -20.20
N ALA A 17 -5.80 8.15 -20.78
CA ALA A 17 -7.14 8.75 -20.72
C ALA A 17 -7.99 8.58 -22.00
N SER A 18 -7.44 8.03 -23.09
CA SER A 18 -7.99 8.28 -24.43
C SER A 18 -8.17 7.05 -25.32
N THR A 19 -8.62 5.93 -24.75
CA THR A 19 -9.43 4.98 -25.54
C THR A 19 -10.77 4.72 -24.83
N PRO A 20 -11.89 4.56 -25.57
CA PRO A 20 -13.20 4.24 -24.98
C PRO A 20 -13.23 2.95 -24.17
N GLU A 21 -12.20 2.09 -24.31
CA GLU A 21 -12.13 0.77 -23.70
C GLU A 21 -11.16 0.69 -22.50
N THR A 22 -10.18 1.59 -22.39
CA THR A 22 -9.19 1.60 -21.29
C THR A 22 -9.13 2.90 -20.49
N GLY A 23 -10.02 3.85 -20.80
CA GLY A 23 -10.14 5.11 -20.07
C GLY A 23 -10.56 4.94 -18.61
N LEU A 24 -10.50 6.04 -17.86
CA LEU A 24 -10.89 6.05 -16.44
C LEU A 24 -12.37 5.67 -16.25
N GLU A 25 -13.27 6.11 -17.13
CA GLU A 25 -14.71 5.84 -17.05
C GLU A 25 -15.06 4.34 -17.18
N PRO A 26 -14.59 3.60 -18.21
CA PRO A 26 -14.77 2.15 -18.27
C PRO A 26 -14.21 1.44 -17.04
N LYS A 27 -13.09 1.93 -16.49
CA LYS A 27 -12.48 1.37 -15.29
C LYS A 27 -13.36 1.58 -14.06
N LEU A 28 -13.95 2.77 -13.87
CA LEU A 28 -14.92 3.04 -12.81
C LEU A 28 -16.14 2.12 -12.93
N LEU A 29 -16.70 2.01 -14.13
CA LEU A 29 -17.88 1.18 -14.40
C LEU A 29 -17.60 -0.29 -14.10
N ASN A 30 -16.45 -0.80 -14.52
CA ASN A 30 -16.03 -2.17 -14.26
C ASN A 30 -15.77 -2.41 -12.77
N THR A 31 -15.17 -1.45 -12.07
CA THR A 31 -14.99 -1.53 -10.62
C THR A 31 -16.35 -1.54 -9.90
N LEU A 32 -17.30 -0.71 -10.31
CA LEU A 32 -18.66 -0.68 -9.75
C LEU A 32 -19.41 -2.00 -10.00
N SER A 33 -19.34 -2.56 -11.20
CA SER A 33 -20.05 -3.79 -11.54
C SER A 33 -19.53 -5.03 -10.80
N ASN A 34 -18.27 -5.00 -10.36
CA ASN A 34 -17.64 -6.10 -9.62
C ASN A 34 -17.74 -5.95 -8.10
N LEU A 35 -18.32 -4.84 -7.60
CA LEU A 35 -18.41 -4.56 -6.19
C LEU A 35 -19.76 -5.04 -5.63
N SER A 36 -19.72 -5.92 -4.63
CA SER A 36 -20.91 -6.30 -3.88
C SER A 36 -21.38 -5.17 -2.95
N SER A 37 -22.63 -5.23 -2.51
CA SER A 37 -23.21 -4.25 -1.58
C SER A 37 -22.46 -4.19 -0.24
N LEU A 38 -21.95 -5.33 0.23
CA LEU A 38 -21.17 -5.40 1.45
C LEU A 38 -19.76 -4.81 1.25
N GLU A 39 -19.10 -5.11 0.14
CA GLU A 39 -17.81 -4.49 -0.21
C GLU A 39 -17.93 -2.97 -0.37
N ALA A 40 -19.06 -2.47 -0.89
CA ALA A 40 -19.32 -1.03 -1.00
C ALA A 40 -19.42 -0.39 0.39
N SER A 41 -20.14 -1.05 1.30
CA SER A 41 -20.29 -0.60 2.69
C SER A 41 -18.94 -0.63 3.44
N ILE A 42 -18.13 -1.66 3.20
CA ILE A 42 -16.77 -1.77 3.75
C ILE A 42 -15.89 -0.64 3.20
N LEU A 43 -15.93 -0.39 1.88
CA LEU A 43 -15.18 0.68 1.23
C LEU A 43 -15.57 2.07 1.75
N ASP A 44 -16.86 2.31 2.00
CA ASP A 44 -17.35 3.54 2.62
C ASP A 44 -16.79 3.72 4.03
N THR A 45 -16.80 2.66 4.83
CA THR A 45 -16.22 2.66 6.18
C THR A 45 -14.71 2.95 6.14
N ILE A 46 -13.99 2.32 5.22
CA ILE A 46 -12.55 2.54 4.99
C ILE A 46 -12.30 4.03 4.70
N PHE A 47 -13.13 4.65 3.86
CA PHE A 47 -12.99 6.06 3.52
C PHE A 47 -13.28 7.01 4.70
N GLU A 48 -14.32 6.72 5.48
CA GLU A 48 -14.62 7.48 6.70
C GLU A 48 -13.48 7.41 7.71
N GLU A 49 -12.93 6.20 7.93
CA GLU A 49 -11.81 5.99 8.83
C GLU A 49 -10.54 6.69 8.32
N PHE A 50 -10.31 6.66 7.00
CA PHE A 50 -9.23 7.39 6.34
C PHE A 50 -9.31 8.89 6.63
N GLU A 51 -10.45 9.53 6.36
CA GLU A 51 -10.64 10.97 6.58
C GLU A 51 -10.50 11.34 8.06
N TYR A 52 -11.06 10.52 8.96
CA TYR A 52 -10.93 10.71 10.40
C TYR A 52 -9.46 10.66 10.86
N LYS A 53 -8.72 9.61 10.49
CA LYS A 53 -7.30 9.45 10.86
C LYS A 53 -6.44 10.56 10.26
N ARG A 54 -6.68 10.92 8.99
CA ARG A 54 -5.99 12.02 8.31
C ARG A 54 -6.18 13.34 9.05
N LYS A 55 -7.40 13.65 9.48
CA LYS A 55 -7.70 14.84 10.28
C LYS A 55 -6.95 14.84 11.61
N ARG A 56 -6.90 13.70 12.31
CA ARG A 56 -6.13 13.59 13.55
C ARG A 56 -4.63 13.81 13.37
N ILE A 57 -4.06 13.29 12.28
CA ILE A 57 -2.64 13.53 11.94
C ILE A 57 -2.41 15.03 11.72
N PHE A 58 -3.30 15.69 10.96
CA PHE A 58 -3.22 17.12 10.72
C PHE A 58 -3.30 17.94 12.01
N GLU A 59 -4.30 17.68 12.86
CA GLU A 59 -4.48 18.35 14.15
C GLU A 59 -3.28 18.15 15.08
N ARG A 60 -2.65 16.97 15.08
CA ARG A 60 -1.41 16.74 15.84
C ARG A 60 -0.23 17.53 15.28
N SER A 61 -0.13 17.64 13.96
CA SER A 61 0.94 18.38 13.29
C SER A 61 0.83 19.89 13.50
N ILE A 62 -0.38 20.46 13.39
CA ILE A 62 -0.57 21.92 13.45
C ILE A 62 -0.21 22.49 14.83
N ASN A 63 -0.37 21.68 15.88
CA ASN A 63 0.02 22.02 17.25
C ASN A 63 1.53 21.93 17.50
N SER A 64 2.30 21.41 16.55
CA SER A 64 3.76 21.36 16.60
C SER A 64 4.36 22.63 15.98
N LYS A 65 5.32 23.25 16.67
CA LYS A 65 6.12 24.38 16.15
C LYS A 65 6.93 24.04 14.88
N ARG A 66 6.98 22.77 14.49
CA ARG A 66 7.62 22.25 13.27
C ARG A 66 6.61 21.62 12.31
N SER A 67 5.36 22.08 12.28
CA SER A 67 4.34 21.55 11.37
C SER A 67 4.87 21.57 9.93
N ARG A 68 4.83 20.41 9.26
CA ARG A 68 5.23 20.27 7.85
C ARG A 68 4.05 20.38 6.88
N PHE A 69 2.84 20.52 7.40
CA PHE A 69 1.59 20.52 6.62
C PHE A 69 0.88 21.86 6.77
N ASN A 70 0.48 22.45 5.64
CA ASN A 70 -0.30 23.69 5.60
C ASN A 70 -1.80 23.40 5.44
N ASN A 71 -2.15 22.28 4.81
CA ASN A 71 -3.50 21.79 4.63
C ASN A 71 -3.59 20.30 4.99
N ILE A 72 -4.78 19.82 5.36
CA ILE A 72 -5.07 18.39 5.53
C ILE A 72 -4.74 17.61 4.26
N ASP A 73 -4.88 18.29 3.10
CA ASP A 73 -4.60 17.69 1.80
C ASP A 73 -3.12 17.36 1.56
N ASP A 74 -2.20 17.99 2.30
CA ASP A 74 -0.76 17.77 2.20
C ASP A 74 -0.32 16.44 2.85
N ILE A 75 -1.19 15.82 3.64
CA ILE A 75 -0.89 14.55 4.28
C ILE A 75 -0.92 13.45 3.23
N ASN A 76 0.23 12.79 3.07
CA ASN A 76 0.39 11.66 2.17
C ASN A 76 -0.61 10.55 2.53
N PRO A 77 -1.44 10.08 1.57
CA PRO A 77 -2.32 8.93 1.71
C PRO A 77 -1.73 7.72 2.44
N ASN A 78 -0.47 7.40 2.13
CA ASN A 78 0.22 6.21 2.63
C ASN A 78 0.60 6.31 4.11
N LEU A 79 0.50 7.50 4.71
CA LEU A 79 0.69 7.67 6.17
C LEU A 79 -0.57 7.32 6.97
N VAL A 80 -1.69 7.05 6.28
CA VAL A 80 -2.96 6.70 6.92
C VAL A 80 -3.20 5.21 6.73
N GLN A 81 -2.83 4.45 7.75
CA GLN A 81 -3.02 3.01 7.84
C GLN A 81 -4.41 2.68 8.38
N ILE A 82 -5.06 1.69 7.79
CA ILE A 82 -6.36 1.15 8.20
C ILE A 82 -6.14 -0.30 8.61
N THR A 83 -6.72 -0.68 9.75
CA THR A 83 -6.47 -1.99 10.33
C THR A 83 -7.55 -2.96 9.89
N SER A 84 -7.17 -4.15 9.41
CA SER A 84 -8.13 -5.20 9.06
C SER A 84 -9.05 -5.55 10.25
N LYS A 85 -8.49 -5.49 11.46
CA LYS A 85 -9.23 -5.66 12.71
C LYS A 85 -10.39 -4.66 12.88
N SER A 86 -10.24 -3.39 12.49
CA SER A 86 -11.34 -2.42 12.64
C SER A 86 -12.52 -2.77 11.74
N ILE A 87 -12.24 -3.27 10.53
CA ILE A 87 -13.26 -3.73 9.58
C ILE A 87 -13.95 -4.99 10.11
N LYS A 88 -13.17 -5.97 10.55
CA LYS A 88 -13.70 -7.20 11.16
C LYS A 88 -14.70 -6.90 12.27
N GLU A 89 -14.31 -6.05 13.23
CA GLU A 89 -15.14 -5.70 14.38
C GLU A 89 -16.39 -4.92 13.96
N LYS A 90 -16.26 -3.96 13.04
CA LYS A 90 -17.38 -3.11 12.61
C LYS A 90 -18.44 -3.89 11.82
N PHE A 91 -18.04 -4.90 11.04
CA PHE A 91 -18.96 -5.72 10.24
C PHE A 91 -19.28 -7.09 10.87
N ASN A 92 -18.75 -7.37 12.07
CA ASN A 92 -18.90 -8.66 12.76
C ASN A 92 -18.53 -9.85 11.86
N LEU A 93 -17.42 -9.72 11.15
CA LEU A 93 -16.90 -10.75 10.24
C LEU A 93 -15.97 -11.71 10.99
N ASN A 94 -15.79 -12.91 10.43
CA ASN A 94 -14.68 -13.76 10.82
C ASN A 94 -13.40 -13.33 10.05
N ASP A 95 -12.25 -13.89 10.42
CA ASP A 95 -10.97 -13.53 9.81
C ASP A 95 -10.94 -13.86 8.31
N GLU A 96 -11.44 -15.04 7.92
CA GLU A 96 -11.48 -15.49 6.53
C GLU A 96 -12.26 -14.54 5.61
N PHE A 97 -13.49 -14.18 6.00
CA PHE A 97 -14.31 -13.25 5.21
C PHE A 97 -13.73 -11.84 5.23
N THR A 98 -13.13 -11.40 6.33
CA THR A 98 -12.46 -10.09 6.39
C THR A 98 -11.35 -10.02 5.35
N THR A 99 -10.49 -11.04 5.30
CA THR A 99 -9.42 -11.15 4.30
C THR A 99 -9.98 -11.20 2.88
N ILE A 100 -11.01 -12.02 2.61
CA ILE A 100 -11.64 -12.09 1.28
C ILE A 100 -12.12 -10.71 0.81
N TYR A 101 -12.81 -9.95 1.66
CA TYR A 101 -13.31 -8.63 1.24
C TYR A 101 -12.17 -7.64 1.01
N ILE A 102 -11.12 -7.66 1.83
CA ILE A 102 -9.97 -6.75 1.64
C ILE A 102 -9.18 -7.15 0.38
N ASP A 103 -8.95 -8.45 0.15
CA ASP A 103 -8.30 -8.97 -1.06
C ASP A 103 -9.07 -8.59 -2.33
N ASN A 104 -10.41 -8.68 -2.29
CA ASN A 104 -11.24 -8.25 -3.41
C ASN A 104 -11.07 -6.74 -3.69
N LEU A 105 -11.07 -5.90 -2.66
CA LEU A 105 -10.83 -4.46 -2.80
C LEU A 105 -9.41 -4.14 -3.28
N GLU A 106 -8.41 -4.94 -2.89
CA GLU A 106 -7.02 -4.85 -3.35
C GLU A 106 -6.90 -5.23 -4.82
N SER A 107 -7.59 -6.29 -5.26
CA SER A 107 -7.62 -6.74 -6.66
C SER A 107 -8.20 -5.67 -7.60
N LEU A 108 -9.18 -4.89 -7.10
CA LEU A 108 -9.76 -3.73 -7.77
C LEU A 108 -8.87 -2.47 -7.67
N ARG A 109 -7.73 -2.57 -6.98
CA ARG A 109 -6.76 -1.51 -6.70
C ARG A 109 -7.33 -0.34 -5.91
N LEU A 110 -8.39 -0.58 -5.13
CA LEU A 110 -9.01 0.43 -4.29
C LEU A 110 -8.22 0.63 -2.99
N VAL A 111 -7.70 -0.48 -2.45
CA VAL A 111 -6.77 -0.50 -1.30
C VAL A 111 -5.46 -1.19 -1.71
N ARG A 112 -4.45 -1.10 -0.84
CA ARG A 112 -3.17 -1.81 -0.99
C ARG A 112 -2.66 -2.20 0.40
N TYR A 113 -2.27 -3.47 0.58
CA TYR A 113 -1.58 -3.92 1.79
C TYR A 113 -0.24 -3.22 1.97
N GLU A 114 0.19 -3.09 3.23
CA GLU A 114 1.55 -2.65 3.50
C GLU A 114 2.58 -3.65 2.96
N ASP A 115 3.67 -3.11 2.43
CA ASP A 115 4.77 -3.94 1.94
C ASP A 115 5.37 -4.68 3.16
N PRO A 116 5.63 -5.98 3.05
CA PRO A 116 6.14 -6.78 4.16
C PRO A 116 7.54 -6.32 4.56
N GLU A 117 7.82 -6.37 5.86
CA GLU A 117 9.17 -6.15 6.37
C GLU A 117 9.95 -7.47 6.28
N ILE A 118 11.12 -7.42 5.63
CA ILE A 118 12.04 -8.55 5.48
C ILE A 118 13.24 -8.26 6.38
N GLU A 119 13.35 -9.01 7.47
CA GLU A 119 14.56 -9.00 8.30
C GLU A 119 15.46 -10.16 7.85
N ILE A 120 16.68 -9.82 7.44
CA ILE A 120 17.72 -10.80 7.10
C ILE A 120 18.67 -10.85 8.28
N ASP A 121 18.62 -11.95 9.04
CA ASP A 121 19.62 -12.22 10.06
C ASP A 121 20.84 -12.83 9.38
N ASN A 122 21.89 -12.01 9.27
CA ASN A 122 23.20 -12.51 8.87
C ASN A 122 23.76 -13.24 10.09
N GLY A 123 23.45 -14.54 10.20
CA GLY A 123 23.90 -15.39 11.29
C GLY A 123 25.39 -15.19 11.63
N TYR A 124 25.75 -15.40 12.89
CA TYR A 124 27.13 -15.29 13.33
C TYR A 124 27.98 -16.33 12.57
N PRO A 125 29.08 -15.94 11.89
CA PRO A 125 29.97 -16.92 11.29
C PRO A 125 30.70 -17.66 12.42
N GLU A 126 30.24 -18.86 12.76
CA GLU A 126 31.03 -19.82 13.54
C GLU A 126 32.12 -20.38 12.63
N ALA A 127 33.25 -19.68 12.56
CA ALA A 127 34.45 -20.18 11.91
C ALA A 127 35.17 -21.14 12.87
N ALA A 128 34.98 -22.45 12.68
CA ALA A 128 35.83 -23.44 13.32
C ALA A 128 37.17 -23.52 12.57
N LEU A 129 38.29 -23.25 13.26
CA LEU A 129 39.63 -23.51 12.74
C LEU A 129 39.93 -25.00 12.89
N GLU A 130 39.91 -25.76 11.80
CA GLU A 130 40.42 -27.13 11.78
C GLU A 130 41.91 -27.11 11.37
N GLU A 131 42.79 -27.54 12.28
CA GLU A 131 44.22 -27.71 11.98
C GLU A 131 44.47 -29.05 11.29
N ASP A 132 44.63 -29.03 9.97
CA ASP A 132 45.22 -30.14 9.23
C ASP A 132 46.66 -29.85 8.82
N LYS A 133 47.50 -30.90 8.85
CA LYS A 133 48.96 -30.89 8.68
C LYS A 133 49.50 -30.38 7.32
N GLN A 134 48.68 -29.75 6.49
CA GLN A 134 49.05 -29.22 5.16
C GLN A 134 48.50 -27.82 4.83
N GLY A 135 47.93 -27.09 5.79
CA GLY A 135 47.54 -25.69 5.63
C GLY A 135 46.13 -25.40 6.15
N GLN A 136 45.94 -24.21 6.73
CA GLN A 136 44.67 -23.77 7.32
C GLN A 136 43.57 -23.69 6.25
N LYS A 137 42.49 -24.46 6.44
CA LYS A 137 41.20 -24.23 5.78
C LYS A 137 40.23 -23.64 6.79
N ILE A 138 39.52 -22.59 6.40
CA ILE A 138 38.42 -22.02 7.19
C ILE A 138 37.14 -22.62 6.61
N ASN A 139 36.40 -23.37 7.43
CA ASN A 139 35.05 -23.82 7.10
C ASN A 139 34.08 -22.83 7.75
N VAL A 140 33.35 -22.07 6.94
CA VAL A 140 32.36 -21.11 7.44
C VAL A 140 30.99 -21.68 7.13
N ASP A 141 30.29 -22.13 8.17
CA ASP A 141 28.86 -22.44 8.07
C ASP A 141 28.10 -21.14 8.32
N ILE A 142 27.46 -20.60 7.28
CA ILE A 142 26.66 -19.38 7.38
C ILE A 142 25.19 -19.81 7.36
N ASP A 143 24.57 -19.85 8.52
CA ASP A 143 23.13 -20.07 8.63
C ASP A 143 22.41 -18.71 8.44
N VAL A 144 22.04 -18.40 7.20
CA VAL A 144 21.26 -17.20 6.87
C VAL A 144 19.79 -17.54 7.05
N SER A 145 19.14 -16.89 8.02
CA SER A 145 17.69 -16.99 8.18
C SER A 145 17.02 -15.67 7.80
N ALA A 146 15.88 -15.76 7.12
CA ALA A 146 15.06 -14.60 6.78
C ALA A 146 13.70 -14.77 7.46
N SER A 147 13.28 -13.77 8.22
CA SER A 147 11.93 -13.71 8.79
C SER A 147 11.06 -12.79 7.95
N TYR A 148 9.79 -13.17 7.78
CA TYR A 148 8.82 -12.43 6.98
C TYR A 148 7.66 -12.01 7.88
N ILE A 149 7.53 -10.71 8.13
CA ILE A 149 6.43 -10.15 8.92
C ILE A 149 5.50 -9.42 7.97
N LYS A 150 4.33 -10.02 7.71
CA LYS A 150 3.27 -9.39 6.91
C LYS A 150 2.23 -8.80 7.85
N SER A 151 1.96 -7.51 7.65
CA SER A 151 0.83 -6.83 8.27
C SER A 151 -0.45 -7.09 7.44
N ASP A 152 -1.58 -7.31 8.12
CA ASP A 152 -2.90 -7.33 7.46
C ASP A 152 -3.48 -5.93 7.29
N ASP A 153 -2.72 -4.90 7.69
CA ASP A 153 -3.12 -3.52 7.55
C ASP A 153 -2.85 -3.01 6.12
N PHE A 154 -3.60 -1.99 5.74
CA PHE A 154 -3.63 -1.51 4.37
C PHE A 154 -3.89 -0.01 4.29
N ASN A 155 -3.62 0.57 3.12
CA ASN A 155 -3.88 1.98 2.83
C ASN A 155 -4.87 2.12 1.67
N LEU A 156 -5.62 3.22 1.68
CA LEU A 156 -6.48 3.60 0.58
C LEU A 156 -5.64 4.19 -0.57
N THR A 157 -5.78 3.64 -1.78
CA THR A 157 -5.00 4.11 -2.94
C THR A 157 -5.54 5.45 -3.46
N SER A 158 -4.75 6.14 -4.29
CA SER A 158 -5.21 7.33 -5.00
C SER A 158 -6.40 7.04 -5.91
N TYR A 159 -6.43 5.87 -6.55
CA TYR A 159 -7.55 5.43 -7.38
C TYR A 159 -8.80 5.15 -6.53
N GLY A 160 -8.66 4.46 -5.39
CA GLY A 160 -9.77 4.20 -4.47
C GLY A 160 -10.41 5.48 -3.96
N LYS A 161 -9.61 6.50 -3.60
CA LYS A 161 -10.12 7.82 -3.22
C LYS A 161 -10.91 8.49 -4.33
N TYR A 162 -10.35 8.48 -5.54
CA TYR A 162 -11.00 9.07 -6.69
C TYR A 162 -12.33 8.35 -6.96
N PHE A 163 -12.32 7.02 -7.00
CA PHE A 163 -13.51 6.19 -7.19
C PHE A 163 -14.64 6.53 -6.20
N ILE A 164 -14.33 6.56 -4.90
CA ILE A 164 -15.33 6.84 -3.85
C ILE A 164 -15.87 8.27 -3.98
N LYS A 165 -15.03 9.24 -4.32
CA LYS A 165 -15.46 10.63 -4.52
C LYS A 165 -16.43 10.73 -5.69
N GLU A 166 -16.11 10.11 -6.83
CA GLU A 166 -17.00 10.11 -8.00
C GLU A 166 -18.34 9.40 -7.74
N CYS A 167 -18.36 8.34 -6.91
CA CYS A 167 -19.59 7.63 -6.58
C CYS A 167 -20.49 8.34 -5.57
N LYS A 168 -19.97 9.34 -4.85
CA LYS A 168 -20.71 10.12 -3.83
C LYS A 168 -21.28 11.43 -4.37
N VAL A 169 -20.97 11.80 -5.61
CA VAL A 169 -21.56 12.97 -6.32
C VAL A 169 -22.92 12.60 -6.88
#